data_AF-A0A3D0G4I7-F1
#
_entry.id   AF-A0A3D0G4I7-F1
#
_cell.length_a   1.000
_cell.length_b   1.000
_cell.length_c   1.000
_cell.angle_alpha   90.00
_cell.angle_beta   90.00
_cell.angle_gamma   90.00
#
_symmetry.space_group_name_H-M   'P 1'
#
loop_
_entity.id
_entity.type
_entity.pdbx_description
1 polymer ?
#
loop_
_entity_poly.entity_id
_entity_poly.type
_entity_poly.pdbx_seq_one_letter_code
_entity_poly.pdbx_strand_id
1 'polypeptide(L)'
;VLEFSQIPNDLMQKAYDLYSFNVIPKMGKVIANDSESYQYLVESIRKFPDQETFASMIRTAGFDNVKYRNLTMGIAALHSGWKI
;
A
#
# COMPACT_ATOMS: atom_id res chain seq x y z
N VAL A 1 12.60 -3.56 2.72
CA VAL A 1 11.18 -3.92 3.01
C VAL A 1 10.37 -3.75 1.73
N LEU A 2 9.49 -4.69 1.41
CA LEU A 2 8.61 -4.62 0.22
C LEU A 2 7.17 -4.56 0.72
N GLU A 3 6.49 -3.42 0.51
CA GLU A 3 5.14 -3.17 1.01
C GLU A 3 4.26 -2.60 -0.12
N PHE A 4 2.95 -2.84 -0.01
CA PHE A 4 1.96 -2.21 -0.89
C PHE A 4 1.86 -0.72 -0.54
N SER A 5 1.80 0.14 -1.55
CA SER A 5 1.85 1.59 -1.33
C SER A 5 0.79 2.32 -2.15
N GLN A 6 0.53 3.57 -1.77
CA GLN A 6 -0.54 4.35 -2.37
C GLN A 6 -0.19 4.77 -3.80
N ILE A 7 -1.23 4.79 -4.64
CA ILE A 7 -1.14 5.19 -6.05
C ILE A 7 -0.98 6.72 -6.09
N PRO A 8 0.08 7.27 -6.70
CA PRO A 8 0.42 8.70 -6.62
C PRO A 8 -0.50 9.65 -7.42
N ASN A 9 -1.70 9.22 -7.81
CA ASN A 9 -2.64 10.00 -8.62
C ASN A 9 -4.03 10.00 -7.97
N ASP A 10 -4.46 11.15 -7.49
CA ASP A 10 -5.74 11.37 -6.78
C ASP A 10 -6.98 10.83 -7.53
N LEU A 11 -6.95 10.87 -8.86
CA LEU A 11 -8.03 10.39 -9.73
C LEU A 11 -8.05 8.86 -9.78
N MET A 12 -6.88 8.23 -9.84
CA MET A 12 -6.75 6.78 -9.72
C MET A 12 -7.04 6.29 -8.31
N GLN A 13 -6.71 7.08 -7.29
CA GLN A 13 -7.01 6.76 -5.91
C GLN A 13 -8.51 6.78 -5.64
N LYS A 14 -9.25 7.77 -6.17
CA LYS A 14 -10.72 7.78 -6.13
C LYS A 14 -11.35 6.64 -6.92
N ALA A 15 -10.82 6.31 -8.09
CA ALA A 15 -11.31 5.17 -8.88
C ALA A 15 -11.07 3.84 -8.15
N TYR A 16 -9.89 3.68 -7.53
CA TYR A 16 -9.55 2.55 -6.69
C TYR A 16 -10.45 2.47 -5.46
N ASP A 17 -10.74 3.59 -4.81
CA ASP A 17 -11.67 3.66 -3.67
C ASP A 17 -13.08 3.24 -4.07
N LEU A 18 -13.61 3.74 -5.19
CA LEU A 18 -14.92 3.36 -5.71
C LEU A 18 -15.00 1.87 -6.07
N TYR A 19 -13.97 1.35 -6.73
CA TYR A 19 -13.86 -0.07 -7.06
C TYR A 19 -13.76 -0.93 -5.80
N SER A 20 -12.91 -0.54 -4.85
CA SER A 20 -12.67 -1.30 -3.62
C SER A 20 -13.87 -1.31 -2.68
N PHE A 21 -14.61 -0.22 -2.53
CA PHE A 21 -15.84 -0.21 -1.71
C PHE A 21 -17.00 -1.01 -2.34
N ASN A 22 -17.10 -1.08 -3.66
CA ASN A 22 -18.28 -1.64 -4.33
C ASN A 22 -18.08 -3.05 -4.90
N VAL A 23 -16.85 -3.41 -5.27
CA VAL A 23 -16.54 -4.67 -5.99
C VAL A 23 -15.86 -5.68 -5.09
N ILE A 24 -14.89 -5.27 -4.27
CA ILE A 24 -14.10 -6.19 -3.45
C ILE A 24 -14.95 -6.94 -2.39
N PRO A 25 -15.90 -6.30 -1.66
CA PRO A 25 -16.75 -7.02 -0.71
C PRO A 25 -17.63 -8.08 -1.39
N LYS A 26 -18.09 -7.79 -2.61
CA LYS A 26 -18.92 -8.71 -3.40
C LYS A 26 -18.09 -9.88 -3.93
N MET A 27 -16.85 -9.65 -4.36
CA MET A 27 -15.93 -10.72 -4.77
C MET A 27 -15.47 -11.58 -3.58
N GLY A 28 -15.14 -10.98 -2.44
CA GLY A 28 -14.75 -11.72 -1.22
C GLY A 28 -15.86 -12.68 -0.74
N LYS A 29 -17.13 -12.25 -0.86
CA LYS A 29 -18.29 -13.07 -0.54
C LYS A 29 -18.49 -14.26 -1.50
N VAL A 30 -18.08 -14.13 -2.76
CA VAL A 30 -18.26 -15.16 -3.80
C VAL A 30 -17.10 -16.16 -3.87
N ILE A 31 -15.87 -15.72 -3.56
CA ILE A 31 -14.65 -16.53 -3.82
C ILE A 31 -14.14 -17.25 -2.57
N ALA A 32 -14.18 -16.61 -1.39
CA ALA A 32 -13.47 -17.10 -0.21
C ALA A 32 -14.35 -17.51 0.97
N ASN A 33 -15.65 -17.18 0.95
CA ASN A 33 -16.54 -17.22 2.12
C ASN A 33 -15.98 -16.48 3.36
N ASP A 34 -14.95 -15.65 3.15
CA ASP A 34 -14.22 -14.87 4.15
C ASP A 34 -13.99 -13.46 3.59
N SER A 35 -15.04 -12.65 3.69
CA SER A 35 -15.02 -11.24 3.29
C SER A 35 -14.10 -10.40 4.20
N GLU A 36 -13.83 -10.87 5.41
CA GLU A 36 -13.10 -10.10 6.43
C GLU A 36 -11.61 -10.00 6.09
N SER A 37 -10.99 -11.10 5.65
CA SER A 37 -9.59 -11.11 5.20
C SER A 37 -9.31 -10.17 4.02
N TYR A 38 -10.21 -10.12 3.03
CA TYR A 38 -10.06 -9.21 1.88
C TYR A 38 -10.34 -7.74 2.25
N GLN A 39 -11.28 -7.50 3.15
CA GLN A 39 -11.52 -6.16 3.68
C GLN A 39 -10.31 -5.66 4.47
N TYR A 40 -9.71 -6.51 5.31
CA TYR A 40 -8.47 -6.20 6.02
C TYR A 40 -7.32 -5.87 5.05
N LEU A 41 -7.16 -6.62 3.96
CA LEU A 41 -6.16 -6.31 2.95
C LEU A 41 -6.36 -4.92 2.34
N VAL A 42 -7.58 -4.57 1.93
CA VAL A 42 -7.88 -3.23 1.38
C VAL A 42 -7.66 -2.13 2.40
N GLU A 43 -8.13 -2.34 3.63
CA GLU A 43 -7.98 -1.36 4.71
C GLU A 43 -6.51 -1.15 5.09
N SER A 44 -5.71 -2.22 5.14
CA SER A 44 -4.29 -2.13 5.46
C SER A 44 -3.52 -1.37 4.38
N ILE A 45 -3.80 -1.62 3.09
CA ILE A 45 -3.21 -0.85 1.98
C ILE A 45 -3.56 0.64 2.08
N ARG A 46 -4.81 0.97 2.45
CA ARG A 46 -5.25 2.36 2.62
C ARG A 46 -4.63 3.06 3.84
N LYS A 47 -4.42 2.34 4.94
CA LYS A 47 -3.81 2.89 6.15
C LYS A 47 -2.29 2.98 6.04
N PHE A 48 -1.68 2.27 5.10
CA PHE A 48 -0.24 2.27 4.90
C PHE A 48 0.25 3.63 4.36
N PRO A 49 1.35 4.19 4.91
CA PRO A 49 1.90 5.45 4.43
C PRO A 49 2.36 5.38 2.97
N ASP A 50 2.34 6.54 2.29
CA ASP A 50 2.96 6.66 0.96
C ASP A 50 4.48 6.41 1.02
N GLN A 51 5.09 6.30 -0.16
CA GLN A 51 6.48 5.88 -0.27
C GLN A 51 7.47 6.85 0.40
N GLU A 52 7.25 8.16 0.31
CA GLU A 52 8.15 9.15 0.91
C GLU A 52 7.92 9.24 2.42
N THR A 53 6.67 9.24 2.87
CA THR A 53 6.31 9.20 4.29
C THR A 53 6.92 7.97 4.96
N PHE A 54 6.81 6.79 4.34
CA PHE A 54 7.41 5.57 4.87
C PHE A 54 8.96 5.62 4.85
N ALA A 55 9.56 6.18 3.80
CA ALA A 55 11.01 6.39 3.76
C ALA A 55 11.49 7.31 4.89
N SER A 56 10.74 8.37 5.20
CA SER A 56 11.02 9.27 6.32
C SER A 56 10.92 8.57 7.67
N MET A 57 9.94 7.67 7.84
CA MET A 57 9.84 6.83 9.04
C MET A 57 11.06 5.91 9.21
N ILE A 58 11.54 5.30 8.12
CA ILE A 58 12.75 4.46 8.14
C ILE A 58 14.00 5.29 8.49
N ARG A 59 14.12 6.52 7.97
CA ARG A 59 15.20 7.45 8.34
C ARG A 59 15.15 7.80 9.83
N THR A 60 13.95 8.11 10.34
CA THR A 60 13.72 8.42 11.75
C THR A 60 14.07 7.24 12.67
N ALA A 61 13.91 6.00 12.19
CA ALA A 61 14.31 4.79 12.91
C ALA A 61 15.84 4.58 12.98
N GLY A 62 16.66 5.48 12.38
CA GLY A 62 18.12 5.45 12.46
C GLY A 62 18.81 4.70 11.32
N PHE A 63 18.12 4.47 10.20
CA PHE A 63 18.73 3.98 8.97
C PHE A 63 19.12 5.15 8.08
N ASP A 64 20.24 5.01 7.37
CA ASP A 64 20.76 6.01 6.45
C ASP A 64 20.64 5.52 4.98
N ASN A 65 20.83 6.42 4.02
CA ASN A 65 20.71 6.17 2.58
C ASN A 65 19.37 5.51 2.17
N VAL A 66 18.27 5.88 2.85
CA VAL A 66 16.95 5.32 2.57
C VAL A 66 16.45 5.77 1.19
N LYS A 67 16.21 4.79 0.32
CA LYS A 67 15.66 4.94 -1.04
C LYS A 67 14.47 4.01 -1.21
N TYR A 68 13.58 4.37 -2.13
CA TYR A 68 12.49 3.48 -2.54
C TYR A 68 12.43 3.36 -4.07
N ARG A 69 11.86 2.25 -4.53
CA ARG A 69 11.58 2.00 -5.95
C ARG A 69 10.15 1.52 -6.11
N ASN A 70 9.39 2.24 -6.92
CA ASN A 70 8.02 1.86 -7.27
C ASN A 70 8.02 0.67 -8.23
N LEU A 71 7.15 -0.28 -7.95
CA LEU A 71 6.85 -1.45 -8.77
C LEU A 71 5.40 -1.34 -9.23
N THR A 72 5.12 -1.80 -10.45
CA THR A 72 3.77 -1.79 -11.04
C THR A 72 3.10 -0.41 -10.90
N MET A 73 3.80 0.64 -11.33
CA MET A 73 3.34 2.04 -11.28
C MET A 73 3.00 2.58 -9.87
N GLY A 74 3.53 1.97 -8.81
CA GLY A 74 3.37 2.45 -7.44
C GLY A 74 2.44 1.61 -6.56
N ILE A 75 1.80 0.57 -7.11
CA ILE A 75 0.98 -0.39 -6.34
C ILE A 75 1.82 -1.06 -5.23
N ALA A 76 3.09 -1.34 -5.52
CA ALA A 76 4.05 -1.79 -4.52
C ALA A 76 5.31 -0.93 -4.57
N ALA A 77 5.97 -0.78 -3.43
CA ALA A 77 7.25 -0.09 -3.34
C ALA A 77 8.26 -0.94 -2.57
N LEU A 78 9.49 -0.95 -3.08
CA LEU A 78 10.62 -1.56 -2.40
C LEU A 78 11.43 -0.46 -1.73
N HIS A 79 11.48 -0.46 -0.39
CA HIS A 79 12.29 0.44 0.41
C HIS A 79 13.59 -0.26 0.84
N SER A 80 14.73 0.40 0.62
CA SER A 80 16.04 -0.05 1.06
C SER A 80 16.75 1.06 1.82
N GLY A 81 17.46 0.69 2.88
CA GLY A 81 18.30 1.57 3.69
C GLY A 81 19.23 0.70 4.53
N TRP A 82 20.37 1.24 4.96
CA TRP A 82 21.32 0.52 5.80
C TRP A 82 21.67 1.36 7.02
N LYS A 83 21.91 0.68 8.14
CA LYS A 83 22.40 1.31 9.35
C LYS A 83 23.91 1.47 9.24
N ILE A 84 24.40 2.66 9.53
CA ILE A 84 25.84 2.94 9.69
C ILE A 84 26.22 2.69 11.14
#